data_AF-D0L1N3-F1
#
_entry.id   AF-D0L1N3-F1
#
_cell.length_a   1.000
_cell.length_b   1.000
_cell.length_c   1.000
_cell.angle_alpha   90.00
_cell.angle_beta   90.00
_cell.angle_gamma   90.00
#
_symmetry.space_group_name_H-M   'P 1'
#
loop_
_entity.id
_entity.type
_entity.pdbx_description
1 polymer ?
#
loop_
_entity_poly.entity_id
_entity_poly.type
_entity_poly.pdbx_seq_one_letter_code
_entity_poly.pdbx_strand_id
1 'polypeptide(L)'
;MKRLLSLDKSRIVITALLLGGFSVVGVGVVSMTQEATRERIAQGELAVLRGQVSAVLLPGSFNNNPANAAFLMPDPEALNLPPLKPEPNDAATRLSESIRAGIVGFRAIKDGTVTAVVLPVITHYGYSGDIKLIVGVDREGKVTGVRVTKQNETPGLGDKIEANKTNWIFGFDGKSLANPGEKGWAVKKDGGVFDQFSGATITPRAVVGAIHQVLEYVRLHHAELFDAAHSSRNERDDESKDKPEAAHIPAEVNHE
;
A
#
# COMPACT_ATOMS: atom_id res chain seq x y z
N MET A 1 23.32 67.46 8.16
CA MET A 1 22.79 66.43 7.24
C MET A 1 23.13 64.98 7.62
N LYS A 2 24.29 64.64 8.22
CA LYS A 2 24.65 63.24 8.59
C LYS A 2 23.76 62.57 9.66
N ARG A 3 23.15 63.33 10.59
CA ARG A 3 22.31 62.78 11.69
C ARG A 3 20.88 62.38 11.28
N LEU A 4 20.32 62.92 10.19
CA LEU A 4 18.97 62.55 9.74
C LEU A 4 18.97 61.19 9.01
N LEU A 5 20.02 60.87 8.25
CA LEU A 5 20.18 59.59 7.55
C LEU A 5 20.50 58.40 8.47
N SER A 6 21.04 58.62 9.67
CA SER A 6 21.35 57.53 10.62
C SER A 6 20.13 57.02 11.40
N LEU A 7 19.15 57.90 11.66
CA LEU A 7 17.90 57.56 12.36
C LEU A 7 17.04 56.57 11.54
N ASP A 8 17.05 56.71 10.22
CA ASP A 8 16.32 55.83 9.31
C ASP A 8 17.00 54.46 9.19
N LYS A 9 18.32 54.42 9.08
CA LYS A 9 19.10 53.17 9.06
C LYS A 9 18.94 52.35 10.34
N SER A 10 18.98 52.96 11.52
CA SER A 10 18.78 52.23 12.79
C SER A 10 17.36 51.65 12.90
N ARG A 11 16.34 52.37 12.42
CA ARG A 11 14.97 51.86 12.39
C ARG A 11 14.81 50.70 11.42
N ILE A 12 15.37 50.81 10.22
CA ILE A 12 15.40 49.73 9.23
C ILE A 12 16.09 48.49 9.79
N VAL A 13 17.23 48.64 10.48
CA VAL A 13 17.95 47.52 11.11
C VAL A 13 17.13 46.89 12.24
N ILE A 14 16.49 47.69 13.10
CA ILE A 14 15.65 47.17 14.19
C ILE A 14 14.44 46.41 13.63
N THR A 15 13.75 46.95 12.62
CA THR A 15 12.62 46.28 11.99
C THR A 15 13.05 45.00 11.29
N ALA A 16 14.21 44.99 10.61
CA ALA A 16 14.77 43.78 10.00
C ALA A 16 15.12 42.71 11.04
N LEU A 17 15.70 43.10 12.18
CA LEU A 17 15.99 42.19 13.29
C LEU A 17 14.72 41.63 13.94
N LEU A 18 13.70 42.47 14.14
CA LEU A 18 12.41 42.04 14.68
C LEU A 18 11.71 41.06 13.74
N LEU A 19 11.69 41.35 12.44
CA LEU A 19 11.09 40.47 11.44
C LEU A 19 11.87 39.15 11.33
N GLY A 20 13.20 39.21 11.29
CA GLY A 20 14.06 38.03 11.29
C GLY A 20 13.87 37.16 12.53
N GLY A 21 13.81 37.78 13.72
CA GLY A 21 13.53 37.09 14.97
C GLY A 21 12.16 36.41 14.98
N PHE A 22 11.11 37.11 14.52
CA PHE A 22 9.77 36.56 14.38
C PHE A 22 9.74 35.36 13.42
N SER A 23 10.42 35.45 12.27
CA SER A 23 10.55 34.35 11.32
C SER A 23 11.25 33.13 11.92
N VAL A 24 12.35 33.32 12.66
CA VAL A 24 13.06 32.22 13.33
C VAL A 24 12.17 31.53 14.36
N VAL A 25 11.45 32.30 15.18
CA VAL A 25 10.51 31.74 16.16
C VAL A 25 9.38 30.99 15.46
N GLY A 26 8.80 31.56 14.41
CA GLY A 26 7.74 30.92 13.64
C GLY A 26 8.18 29.60 13.01
N VAL A 27 9.33 29.59 12.33
CA VAL A 27 9.92 28.37 11.75
C VAL A 27 10.26 27.35 12.85
N GLY A 28 10.78 27.79 13.99
CA GLY A 28 11.07 26.92 15.14
C GLY A 28 9.82 26.22 15.67
N VAL A 29 8.75 26.97 15.92
CA VAL A 29 7.47 26.41 16.40
C VAL A 29 6.87 25.43 15.39
N VAL A 30 6.87 25.78 14.09
CA VAL A 30 6.39 24.89 13.03
C VAL A 30 7.25 23.62 12.94
N SER A 31 8.57 23.75 13.02
CA SER A 31 9.50 22.62 12.98
C SER A 31 9.28 21.67 14.15
N MET A 32 9.20 22.19 15.37
CA MET A 32 8.91 21.39 16.57
C MET A 32 7.55 20.71 16.47
N THR A 33 6.53 21.41 15.94
CA THR A 33 5.20 20.84 15.74
C THR A 33 5.23 19.71 14.71
N GLN A 34 5.92 19.89 13.58
CA GLN A 34 6.09 18.83 12.60
C GLN A 34 6.83 17.63 13.17
N GLU A 35 7.93 17.84 13.89
CA GLU A 35 8.73 16.77 14.48
C GLU A 35 7.93 15.96 15.51
N ALA A 36 7.21 16.64 16.41
CA ALA A 36 6.37 16.00 17.41
C ALA A 36 5.13 15.29 16.81
N THR A 37 4.63 15.74 15.65
CA THR A 37 3.40 15.18 15.05
C THR A 37 3.69 14.09 14.02
N ARG A 38 4.87 14.09 13.39
CA ARG A 38 5.28 13.10 12.36
C ARG A 38 5.10 11.67 12.83
N GLU A 39 5.56 11.34 14.03
CA GLU A 39 5.47 9.98 14.56
C GLU A 39 4.02 9.54 14.79
N ARG A 40 3.18 10.45 15.31
CA ARG A 40 1.76 10.16 15.55
C ARG A 40 0.97 9.97 14.26
N ILE A 41 1.28 10.76 13.23
CA ILE A 41 0.70 10.60 11.89
C ILE A 41 1.14 9.25 11.30
N ALA A 42 2.42 8.92 11.37
CA ALA A 42 2.94 7.66 10.85
C ALA A 42 2.32 6.43 11.54
N GLN A 43 2.18 6.47 12.87
CA GLN A 43 1.52 5.39 13.62
C GLN A 43 0.03 5.27 13.26
N GLY A 44 -0.67 6.40 13.08
CA GLY A 44 -2.06 6.43 12.64
C GLY A 44 -2.25 5.84 11.24
N GLU A 45 -1.43 6.26 10.28
CA GLU A 45 -1.44 5.75 8.90
C GLU A 45 -1.18 4.25 8.83
N LEU A 46 -0.19 3.76 9.59
CA LEU A 46 0.13 2.33 9.67
C LEU A 46 -1.03 1.51 10.25
N ALA A 47 -1.73 2.04 11.26
CA ALA A 47 -2.88 1.39 11.86
C ALA A 47 -4.06 1.31 10.87
N VAL A 48 -4.31 2.37 10.11
CA VAL A 48 -5.34 2.39 9.06
C VAL A 48 -5.00 1.37 7.96
N LEU A 49 -3.76 1.36 7.48
CA LEU A 49 -3.30 0.39 6.48
C LEU A 49 -3.50 -1.05 6.96
N ARG A 50 -3.07 -1.36 8.20
CA ARG A 50 -3.25 -2.67 8.83
C ARG A 50 -4.72 -3.08 8.91
N GLY A 51 -5.58 -2.14 9.30
CA GLY A 51 -7.02 -2.35 9.37
C GLY A 51 -7.62 -2.67 8.00
N GLN A 52 -7.25 -1.89 6.97
CA GLN A 52 -7.72 -2.06 5.61
C GLN A 52 -7.26 -3.40 5.00
N VAL A 53 -5.98 -3.74 5.13
CA VAL A 53 -5.41 -5.01 4.65
C VAL A 53 -6.07 -6.21 5.33
N SER A 54 -6.22 -6.17 6.65
CA SER A 54 -6.88 -7.26 7.38
C SER A 54 -8.37 -7.39 7.02
N ALA A 55 -9.04 -6.28 6.71
CA ALA A 55 -10.47 -6.26 6.41
C ALA A 55 -10.84 -6.90 5.06
N VAL A 56 -9.87 -7.10 4.16
CA VAL A 56 -10.08 -7.79 2.87
C VAL A 56 -9.61 -9.24 2.88
N LEU A 57 -9.21 -9.77 4.04
CA LEU A 57 -8.74 -11.14 4.19
C LEU A 57 -9.73 -11.96 5.04
N LEU A 58 -9.81 -13.25 4.75
CA LEU A 58 -10.68 -14.15 5.51
C LEU A 58 -10.13 -14.39 6.91
N PRO A 59 -10.94 -14.30 7.98
CA PRO A 59 -10.49 -14.62 9.34
C PRO A 59 -9.90 -16.03 9.44
N GLY A 60 -8.75 -16.16 10.11
CA GLY A 60 -8.07 -17.45 10.30
C GLY A 60 -7.37 -18.02 9.06
N SER A 61 -7.37 -17.28 7.94
CA SER A 61 -6.63 -17.66 6.72
C SER A 61 -5.13 -17.33 6.78
N PHE A 62 -4.66 -16.64 7.83
CA PHE A 62 -3.27 -16.24 8.00
C PHE A 62 -2.88 -16.21 9.49
N ASN A 63 -1.58 -16.41 9.77
CA ASN A 63 -0.97 -16.32 11.10
C ASN A 63 0.16 -15.26 11.17
N ASN A 64 0.56 -14.69 10.03
CA ASN A 64 1.46 -13.54 9.98
C ASN A 64 0.71 -12.22 10.25
N ASN A 65 1.45 -11.10 10.28
CA ASN A 65 0.86 -9.77 10.10
C ASN A 65 1.01 -9.37 8.62
N PRO A 66 -0.04 -9.42 7.78
CA PRO A 66 0.08 -9.18 6.35
C PRO A 66 0.65 -7.81 6.00
N ALA A 67 0.36 -6.78 6.81
CA ALA A 67 0.90 -5.43 6.60
C ALA A 67 2.43 -5.35 6.73
N ASN A 68 3.06 -6.34 7.38
CA ASN A 68 4.52 -6.44 7.48
C ASN A 68 5.12 -7.33 6.37
N ALA A 69 4.28 -7.97 5.55
CA ALA A 69 4.68 -8.83 4.43
C ALA A 69 4.39 -8.14 3.09
N ALA A 70 4.80 -6.87 2.98
CA ALA A 70 4.71 -6.10 1.75
C ALA A 70 5.69 -6.63 0.70
N PHE A 71 5.32 -6.56 -0.57
CA PHE A 71 6.18 -6.94 -1.68
C PHE A 71 6.00 -6.01 -2.88
N LEU A 72 7.04 -5.90 -3.70
CA LEU A 72 6.97 -5.21 -4.99
C LEU A 72 6.20 -6.09 -5.97
N MET A 73 5.13 -5.55 -6.54
CA MET A 73 4.32 -6.26 -7.50
C MET A 73 5.05 -6.35 -8.86
N PRO A 74 4.96 -7.49 -9.57
CA PRO A 74 5.29 -7.52 -10.98
C PRO A 74 4.34 -6.59 -11.77
N ASP A 75 4.82 -5.94 -12.83
CA ASP A 75 4.00 -5.14 -13.74
C ASP A 75 2.87 -4.30 -13.07
N PRO A 76 3.18 -3.35 -12.18
CA PRO A 76 2.16 -2.58 -11.46
C PRO A 76 1.30 -1.71 -12.39
N GLU A 77 1.77 -1.41 -13.59
CA GLU A 77 1.02 -0.66 -14.61
C GLU A 77 -0.22 -1.44 -15.09
N ALA A 78 -0.18 -2.77 -15.06
CA ALA A 78 -1.34 -3.62 -15.35
C ALA A 78 -2.49 -3.45 -14.35
N LEU A 79 -2.27 -2.80 -13.20
CA LEU A 79 -3.27 -2.41 -12.20
C LEU A 79 -3.52 -0.89 -12.18
N ASN A 80 -3.10 -0.20 -13.25
CA ASN A 80 -3.14 1.26 -13.42
C ASN A 80 -2.43 2.02 -12.28
N LEU A 81 -1.41 1.41 -11.67
CA LEU A 81 -0.62 2.06 -10.64
C LEU A 81 0.45 2.93 -11.32
N PRO A 82 0.75 4.11 -10.75
CA PRO A 82 1.76 4.99 -11.34
C PRO A 82 3.14 4.30 -11.34
N PRO A 83 3.96 4.50 -12.38
CA PRO A 83 5.32 3.99 -12.39
C PRO A 83 6.10 4.60 -11.22
N LEU A 84 6.95 3.80 -10.61
CA LEU A 84 7.96 4.32 -9.70
C LEU A 84 8.87 5.25 -10.51
N LYS A 85 8.93 6.52 -10.11
CA LYS A 85 9.93 7.47 -10.62
C LYS A 85 11.32 6.85 -10.42
N PRO A 86 12.29 7.13 -11.31
CA PRO A 86 13.51 6.34 -11.40
C PRO A 86 14.26 6.29 -10.07
N GLU A 87 14.37 5.04 -9.59
CA GLU A 87 15.28 4.40 -8.63
C GLU A 87 16.03 5.29 -7.61
N PRO A 88 15.76 5.10 -6.31
CA PRO A 88 16.85 4.89 -5.37
C PRO A 88 17.55 3.55 -5.67
N ASN A 89 18.89 3.53 -5.63
CA ASN A 89 19.73 2.37 -6.01
C ASN A 89 19.59 1.12 -5.13
N ASP A 90 18.81 1.15 -4.05
CA ASP A 90 18.68 0.02 -3.13
C ASP A 90 17.22 -0.46 -2.97
N ALA A 91 17.06 -1.78 -2.82
CA ALA A 91 15.76 -2.44 -2.76
C ALA A 91 14.93 -2.05 -1.53
N ALA A 92 15.57 -1.68 -0.41
CA ALA A 92 14.88 -1.31 0.82
C ALA A 92 14.21 0.06 0.68
N THR A 93 14.91 1.03 0.09
CA THR A 93 14.39 2.35 -0.21
C THR A 93 13.24 2.25 -1.21
N ARG A 94 13.38 1.45 -2.28
CA ARG A 94 12.29 1.18 -3.22
C ARG A 94 11.03 0.64 -2.57
N LEU A 95 11.16 -0.34 -1.67
CA LEU A 95 10.02 -0.89 -0.96
C LEU A 95 9.37 0.17 -0.06
N SER A 96 10.17 0.96 0.67
CA SER A 96 9.66 2.00 1.55
C SER A 96 8.90 3.10 0.80
N GLU A 97 9.40 3.52 -0.36
CA GLU A 97 8.72 4.51 -1.21
C GLU A 97 7.45 3.94 -1.83
N SER A 98 7.48 2.68 -2.25
CA SER A 98 6.31 1.98 -2.80
C SER A 98 5.20 1.82 -1.76
N ILE A 99 5.55 1.53 -0.50
CA ILE A 99 4.60 1.50 0.62
C ILE A 99 3.94 2.88 0.78
N ARG A 100 4.75 3.95 0.81
CA ARG A 100 4.25 5.33 0.96
C ARG A 100 3.38 5.78 -0.22
N ALA A 101 3.70 5.32 -1.43
CA ALA A 101 2.92 5.59 -2.63
C ALA A 101 1.65 4.71 -2.74
N GLY A 102 1.52 3.67 -1.90
CA GLY A 102 0.38 2.75 -1.91
C GLY A 102 0.36 1.82 -3.13
N ILE A 103 1.55 1.46 -3.64
CA ILE A 103 1.73 0.65 -4.85
C ILE A 103 2.46 -0.66 -4.55
N VAL A 104 2.21 -1.23 -3.38
CA VAL A 104 2.73 -2.54 -2.94
C VAL A 104 1.60 -3.52 -2.74
N GLY A 105 1.88 -4.79 -2.99
CA GLY A 105 1.01 -5.88 -2.55
C GLY A 105 1.38 -6.33 -1.14
N PHE A 106 0.45 -7.02 -0.47
CA PHE A 106 0.69 -7.65 0.83
C PHE A 106 0.37 -9.15 0.76
N ARG A 107 1.18 -9.98 1.43
CA ARG A 107 0.95 -11.44 1.51
C ARG A 107 0.34 -11.84 2.84
N ALA A 108 -0.77 -12.58 2.77
CA ALA A 108 -1.33 -13.33 3.88
C ALA A 108 -0.69 -14.72 3.90
N ILE A 109 -0.09 -15.10 5.01
CA ILE A 109 0.69 -16.34 5.15
C ILE A 109 0.11 -17.14 6.29
N LYS A 110 -0.11 -18.43 6.05
CA LYS A 110 -0.49 -19.42 7.08
C LYS A 110 0.46 -20.60 6.99
N ASP A 111 1.08 -20.92 8.13
CA ASP A 111 1.97 -22.07 8.27
C ASP A 111 3.05 -22.15 7.18
N GLY A 112 3.60 -21.00 6.79
CA GLY A 112 4.64 -20.87 5.77
C GLY A 112 4.15 -20.83 4.33
N THR A 113 2.85 -20.99 4.08
CA THR A 113 2.24 -20.93 2.74
C THR A 113 1.53 -19.61 2.53
N VAL A 114 1.72 -18.96 1.38
CA VAL A 114 0.92 -17.79 0.99
C VAL A 114 -0.50 -18.26 0.65
N THR A 115 -1.47 -17.85 1.45
CA THR A 115 -2.88 -18.22 1.32
C THR A 115 -3.71 -17.19 0.57
N ALA A 116 -3.31 -15.92 0.65
CA ALA A 116 -3.95 -14.83 -0.08
C ALA A 116 -2.98 -13.67 -0.31
N VAL A 117 -3.30 -12.82 -1.27
CA VAL A 117 -2.63 -11.54 -1.53
C VAL A 117 -3.63 -10.40 -1.45
N VAL A 118 -3.15 -9.23 -1.03
CA VAL A 118 -3.91 -7.98 -1.07
C VAL A 118 -3.23 -7.05 -2.06
N LEU A 119 -3.95 -6.65 -3.10
CA LEU A 119 -3.42 -5.87 -4.20
C LEU A 119 -4.16 -4.53 -4.32
N PRO A 120 -3.43 -3.39 -4.41
CA PRO A 120 -4.04 -2.12 -4.76
C PRO A 120 -4.33 -2.08 -6.27
N VAL A 121 -5.41 -1.40 -6.64
CA VAL A 121 -5.75 -1.10 -8.04
C VAL A 121 -6.38 0.28 -8.12
N ILE A 122 -6.10 1.01 -9.20
CA ILE A 122 -6.71 2.29 -9.49
C ILE A 122 -7.62 2.13 -10.71
N THR A 123 -8.79 2.73 -10.67
CA THR A 123 -9.61 2.91 -11.87
C THR A 123 -9.81 4.39 -12.14
N HIS A 124 -9.46 4.81 -13.35
CA HIS A 124 -9.61 6.18 -13.84
C HIS A 124 -11.03 6.45 -14.40
N TYR A 125 -11.92 5.47 -14.30
CA TYR A 125 -13.26 5.51 -14.86
C TYR A 125 -14.34 5.89 -13.83
N GLY A 126 -13.95 6.36 -12.64
CA GLY A 126 -14.89 6.93 -11.67
C GLY A 126 -15.55 8.21 -12.21
N TYR A 127 -16.76 8.51 -11.75
CA TYR A 127 -17.51 9.66 -12.27
C TYR A 127 -16.84 10.99 -11.91
N SER A 128 -16.28 11.08 -10.71
CA SER A 128 -15.62 12.27 -10.17
C SER A 128 -14.08 12.13 -10.13
N GLY A 129 -13.52 11.20 -10.92
CA GLY A 129 -12.08 10.92 -11.00
C GLY A 129 -11.70 9.55 -10.45
N ASP A 130 -10.44 9.42 -10.05
CA ASP A 130 -9.86 8.13 -9.65
C ASP A 130 -10.56 7.50 -8.44
N ILE A 131 -10.80 6.19 -8.55
CA ILE A 131 -11.19 5.35 -7.42
C ILE A 131 -10.03 4.39 -7.13
N LYS A 132 -9.55 4.41 -5.88
CA LYS A 132 -8.51 3.52 -5.39
C LYS A 132 -9.14 2.41 -4.56
N LEU A 133 -8.76 1.18 -4.86
CA LEU A 133 -9.25 -0.02 -4.21
C LEU A 133 -8.07 -0.82 -3.66
N ILE A 134 -8.33 -1.60 -2.63
CA ILE A 134 -7.56 -2.81 -2.33
C ILE A 134 -8.48 -4.02 -2.46
N VAL A 135 -7.93 -5.08 -3.04
CA VAL A 135 -8.65 -6.32 -3.32
C VAL A 135 -7.84 -7.47 -2.74
N GLY A 136 -8.45 -8.22 -1.84
CA GLY A 136 -7.90 -9.49 -1.36
C GLY A 136 -8.30 -10.62 -2.29
N VAL A 137 -7.34 -11.47 -2.66
CA VAL A 137 -7.56 -12.64 -3.52
C VAL A 137 -6.83 -13.84 -2.92
N ASP A 138 -7.54 -14.97 -2.75
CA ASP A 138 -6.95 -16.21 -2.27
C ASP A 138 -6.15 -16.94 -3.35
N ARG A 139 -5.44 -17.99 -2.96
CA ARG A 139 -4.61 -18.82 -3.84
C ARG A 139 -5.43 -19.49 -4.94
N GLU A 140 -6.73 -19.70 -4.73
CA GLU A 140 -7.68 -20.26 -5.70
C GLU A 140 -8.24 -19.22 -6.67
N GLY A 141 -7.85 -17.94 -6.55
CA GLY A 141 -8.30 -16.86 -7.42
C GLY A 141 -9.71 -16.35 -7.08
N LYS A 142 -10.16 -16.53 -5.84
CA LYS A 142 -11.41 -15.96 -5.34
C LYS A 142 -11.14 -14.67 -4.56
N VAL A 143 -12.04 -13.72 -4.69
CA VAL A 143 -12.03 -12.49 -3.90
C VAL A 143 -12.31 -12.82 -2.44
N THR A 144 -11.38 -12.49 -1.54
CA THR A 144 -11.55 -12.61 -0.09
C THR A 144 -12.16 -11.35 0.53
N GLY A 145 -12.08 -10.22 -0.18
CA GLY A 145 -12.73 -8.97 0.20
C GLY A 145 -12.27 -7.78 -0.64
N VAL A 146 -13.05 -6.70 -0.63
CA VAL A 146 -12.73 -5.46 -1.34
C VAL A 146 -12.94 -4.25 -0.44
N ARG A 147 -12.03 -3.28 -0.47
CA ARG A 147 -12.23 -1.97 0.18
C ARG A 147 -11.85 -0.82 -0.75
N VAL A 148 -12.69 0.20 -0.76
CA VAL A 148 -12.37 1.50 -1.35
C VAL A 148 -11.48 2.26 -0.37
N THR A 149 -10.28 2.62 -0.81
CA THR A 149 -9.30 3.36 0.00
C THR A 149 -9.34 4.86 -0.28
N LYS A 150 -9.74 5.27 -1.49
CA LYS A 150 -9.94 6.67 -1.87
C LYS A 150 -10.93 6.79 -3.02
N GLN A 151 -11.79 7.81 -2.97
CA GLN A 151 -12.74 8.16 -4.01
C GLN A 151 -13.14 9.64 -3.90
N ASN A 152 -13.70 10.23 -4.96
CA ASN A 152 -14.27 11.59 -4.98
C ASN A 152 -15.73 11.65 -5.51
N GLU A 153 -16.40 10.51 -5.56
CA GLU A 153 -17.75 10.31 -6.09
C GLU A 153 -18.80 11.16 -5.35
N THR A 154 -19.91 11.42 -6.04
CA THR A 154 -20.96 12.29 -5.51
C THR A 154 -21.62 11.66 -4.26
N PRO A 155 -21.64 12.37 -3.12
CA PRO A 155 -22.27 11.88 -1.88
C PRO A 155 -23.73 11.51 -2.06
N GLY A 156 -24.15 10.35 -1.56
CA GLY A 156 -25.51 9.83 -1.66
C GLY A 156 -25.85 9.17 -3.00
N LEU A 157 -24.98 9.28 -4.01
CA LEU A 157 -25.16 8.67 -5.33
C LEU A 157 -24.12 7.56 -5.57
N GLY A 158 -22.86 7.95 -5.78
CA GLY A 158 -21.76 7.05 -6.17
C GLY A 158 -20.94 6.53 -4.98
N ASP A 159 -20.94 7.26 -3.87
CA ASP A 159 -20.19 6.91 -2.65
C ASP A 159 -20.70 5.66 -1.91
N LYS A 160 -21.80 5.07 -2.38
CA LYS A 160 -22.36 3.81 -1.87
C LYS A 160 -21.40 2.62 -2.00
N ILE A 161 -20.33 2.75 -2.79
CA ILE A 161 -19.24 1.78 -2.86
C ILE A 161 -18.45 1.66 -1.55
N GLU A 162 -18.57 2.61 -0.62
CA GLU A 162 -17.88 2.54 0.67
C GLU A 162 -18.55 1.57 1.63
N ALA A 163 -17.74 0.71 2.27
CA ALA A 163 -18.21 -0.34 3.18
C ALA A 163 -18.95 0.17 4.42
N ASN A 164 -18.72 1.42 4.84
CA ASN A 164 -19.41 2.06 5.95
C ASN A 164 -20.75 2.71 5.54
N LYS A 165 -21.07 2.75 4.24
CA LYS A 165 -22.32 3.34 3.71
C LYS A 165 -23.30 2.29 3.27
N THR A 166 -22.85 1.29 2.52
CA THR A 166 -23.71 0.19 2.06
C THR A 166 -22.97 -1.14 2.01
N ASN A 167 -23.73 -2.23 1.95
CA ASN A 167 -23.18 -3.58 1.80
C ASN A 167 -22.81 -3.94 0.35
N TRP A 168 -22.94 -3.01 -0.59
CA TRP A 168 -22.76 -3.30 -2.02
C TRP A 168 -21.36 -3.87 -2.32
N ILE A 169 -20.32 -3.33 -1.67
CA ILE A 169 -18.93 -3.76 -1.87
C ILE A 169 -18.63 -5.16 -1.34
N PHE A 170 -19.47 -5.73 -0.47
CA PHE A 170 -19.34 -7.12 -0.01
C PHE A 170 -19.94 -8.12 -1.01
N GLY A 171 -20.65 -7.66 -2.04
CA GLY A 171 -21.19 -8.53 -3.09
C GLY A 171 -20.13 -9.20 -3.96
N PHE A 172 -18.87 -8.79 -3.84
CA PHE A 172 -17.73 -9.38 -4.52
C PHE A 172 -17.11 -10.56 -3.77
N ASP A 173 -17.41 -10.72 -2.47
CA ASP A 173 -16.80 -11.76 -1.64
C ASP A 173 -17.13 -13.16 -2.20
N GLY A 174 -16.09 -13.98 -2.37
CA GLY A 174 -16.19 -15.34 -2.93
C GLY A 174 -16.35 -15.42 -4.46
N LYS A 175 -16.40 -14.29 -5.17
CA LYS A 175 -16.41 -14.26 -6.66
C LYS A 175 -15.04 -14.59 -7.22
N SER A 176 -15.01 -15.07 -8.46
CA SER A 176 -13.78 -15.35 -9.23
C SER A 176 -14.02 -15.13 -10.72
N LEU A 177 -13.01 -15.29 -11.57
CA LEU A 177 -13.19 -15.23 -13.02
C LEU A 177 -14.22 -16.24 -13.53
N ALA A 178 -14.28 -17.43 -12.92
CA ALA A 178 -15.23 -18.48 -13.28
C ALA A 178 -16.63 -18.31 -12.65
N ASN A 179 -16.78 -17.49 -11.61
CA ASN A 179 -18.06 -17.22 -10.96
C ASN A 179 -18.17 -15.73 -10.63
N PRO A 180 -18.88 -14.94 -11.46
CA PRO A 180 -20.01 -15.34 -12.32
C PRO A 180 -19.66 -15.81 -13.75
N GLY A 181 -18.38 -15.92 -14.12
CA GLY A 181 -17.93 -16.09 -15.50
C GLY A 181 -17.59 -14.74 -16.14
N GLU A 182 -16.82 -14.75 -17.22
CA GLU A 182 -16.26 -13.53 -17.86
C GLU A 182 -17.34 -12.47 -18.17
N LYS A 183 -18.45 -12.89 -18.80
CA LYS A 183 -19.57 -11.98 -19.12
C LYS A 183 -20.35 -11.47 -17.91
N GLY A 184 -20.21 -12.14 -16.76
CA GLY A 184 -20.91 -11.77 -15.53
C GLY A 184 -20.26 -10.59 -14.80
N TRP A 185 -19.02 -10.23 -15.14
CA TRP A 185 -18.27 -9.10 -14.57
C TRP A 185 -18.69 -7.75 -15.15
N ALA A 186 -19.99 -7.46 -15.02
CA ALA A 186 -20.59 -6.19 -15.38
C ALA A 186 -21.75 -5.86 -14.43
N VAL A 187 -22.23 -4.62 -14.48
CA VAL A 187 -23.47 -4.28 -13.80
C VAL A 187 -24.66 -4.92 -14.50
N LYS A 188 -25.76 -5.16 -13.80
CA LYS A 188 -26.99 -5.78 -14.36
C LYS A 188 -27.53 -5.02 -15.56
N LYS A 189 -27.42 -3.69 -15.58
CA LYS A 189 -27.80 -2.86 -16.74
C LYS A 189 -27.03 -3.18 -18.01
N ASP A 190 -25.82 -3.71 -17.87
CA ASP A 190 -24.92 -4.05 -18.97
C ASP A 190 -24.84 -5.59 -19.17
N GLY A 191 -25.73 -6.36 -18.52
CA GLY A 191 -25.85 -7.82 -18.69
C GLY A 191 -25.07 -8.68 -17.68
N GLY A 192 -24.42 -8.08 -16.69
CA GLY A 192 -23.71 -8.81 -15.63
C GLY A 192 -24.56 -9.06 -14.37
N VAL A 193 -23.89 -9.35 -13.26
CA VAL A 193 -24.57 -9.76 -12.01
C VAL A 193 -24.60 -8.69 -10.91
N PHE A 194 -23.82 -7.62 -11.05
CA PHE A 194 -23.65 -6.62 -9.99
C PHE A 194 -24.70 -5.51 -10.09
N ASP A 195 -25.28 -5.09 -8.97
CA ASP A 195 -26.26 -4.00 -8.99
C ASP A 195 -25.62 -2.66 -9.35
N GLN A 196 -26.30 -1.84 -10.15
CA GLN A 196 -25.98 -0.43 -10.33
C GLN A 196 -26.71 0.46 -9.32
N PHE A 197 -26.20 1.68 -9.11
CA PHE A 197 -26.94 2.70 -8.36
C PHE A 197 -27.86 3.48 -9.30
N SER A 198 -29.08 3.77 -8.82
CA SER A 198 -30.01 4.65 -9.54
C SER A 198 -29.36 6.02 -9.76
N GLY A 199 -29.33 6.48 -11.02
CA GLY A 199 -28.69 7.74 -11.40
C GLY A 199 -27.15 7.76 -11.37
N ALA A 200 -26.47 6.68 -10.97
CA ALA A 200 -25.02 6.62 -10.86
C ALA A 200 -24.48 5.25 -11.31
N THR A 201 -24.56 4.98 -12.62
CA THR A 201 -24.08 3.70 -13.19
C THR A 201 -22.58 3.72 -13.53
N ILE A 202 -21.93 4.88 -13.61
CA ILE A 202 -20.50 4.99 -13.92
C ILE A 202 -19.64 4.41 -12.79
N THR A 203 -19.90 4.79 -11.54
CA THR A 203 -19.14 4.32 -10.38
C THR A 203 -19.13 2.80 -10.21
N PRO A 204 -20.29 2.10 -10.22
CA PRO A 204 -20.32 0.65 -10.03
C PRO A 204 -19.60 -0.08 -11.16
N ARG A 205 -19.71 0.39 -12.41
CA ARG A 205 -18.98 -0.19 -13.55
C ARG A 205 -17.47 -0.08 -13.36
N ALA A 206 -16.98 1.10 -12.96
CA ALA A 206 -15.57 1.32 -12.73
C ALA A 206 -15.00 0.37 -11.67
N VAL A 207 -15.73 0.17 -10.56
CA VAL A 207 -15.32 -0.74 -9.49
C VAL A 207 -15.37 -2.21 -9.93
N VAL A 208 -16.45 -2.64 -10.61
CA VAL A 208 -16.56 -4.01 -11.14
C VAL A 208 -15.41 -4.32 -12.09
N GLY A 209 -15.09 -3.41 -13.02
CA GLY A 209 -13.99 -3.57 -13.96
C GLY A 209 -12.62 -3.64 -13.28
N ALA A 210 -12.38 -2.80 -12.27
CA ALA A 210 -11.12 -2.82 -11.51
C ALA A 210 -10.90 -4.14 -10.75
N ILE A 211 -11.94 -4.70 -10.14
CA ILE A 211 -11.85 -5.98 -9.43
C ILE A 211 -11.61 -7.12 -10.42
N HIS A 212 -12.30 -7.11 -11.56
CA HIS A 212 -12.06 -8.07 -12.64
C HIS A 212 -10.60 -8.00 -13.14
N GLN A 213 -10.06 -6.78 -13.33
CA GLN A 213 -8.66 -6.55 -13.71
C GLN A 213 -7.69 -7.15 -12.69
N VAL A 214 -7.95 -7.01 -11.38
CA VAL A 214 -7.13 -7.65 -10.34
C VAL A 214 -7.16 -9.18 -10.45
N LEU A 215 -8.32 -9.78 -10.71
CA LEU A 215 -8.41 -11.22 -10.84
C LEU A 215 -7.65 -11.75 -12.07
N GLU A 216 -7.71 -11.04 -13.19
CA GLU A 216 -6.91 -11.36 -14.38
C GLU A 216 -5.41 -11.22 -14.11
N TYR A 217 -5.01 -10.16 -13.41
CA TYR A 217 -3.64 -9.96 -12.99
C TYR A 217 -3.15 -11.08 -12.07
N VAL A 218 -3.95 -11.50 -11.08
CA VAL A 218 -3.61 -12.62 -10.19
C VAL A 218 -3.48 -13.93 -10.97
N ARG A 219 -4.36 -14.18 -11.95
CA ARG A 219 -4.27 -15.34 -12.83
C ARG A 219 -2.97 -15.34 -13.64
N LEU A 220 -2.54 -14.18 -14.14
CA LEU A 220 -1.32 -14.04 -14.94
C LEU A 220 -0.04 -14.18 -14.11
N HIS A 221 0.00 -13.59 -12.92
CA HIS A 221 1.18 -13.54 -12.04
C HIS A 221 1.12 -14.54 -10.88
N HIS A 222 0.31 -15.60 -10.97
CA HIS A 222 0.00 -16.49 -9.85
C HIS A 222 1.25 -17.03 -9.14
N ALA A 223 2.21 -17.56 -9.91
CA ALA A 223 3.45 -18.11 -9.35
C ALA A 223 4.28 -17.05 -8.60
N GLU A 224 4.45 -15.85 -9.16
CA GLU A 224 5.20 -14.75 -8.54
C GLU A 224 4.53 -14.27 -7.24
N LEU A 225 3.20 -14.28 -7.21
CA LEU A 225 2.41 -13.85 -6.07
C LEU A 225 2.44 -14.89 -4.94
N PHE A 226 2.33 -16.17 -5.26
CA PHE A 226 2.04 -17.24 -4.28
C PHE A 226 3.20 -18.20 -3.98
N ASP A 227 4.24 -18.27 -4.82
CA ASP A 227 5.35 -19.23 -4.65
C ASP A 227 6.64 -18.57 -4.12
N ALA A 228 6.74 -17.24 -4.18
CA ALA A 228 7.92 -16.48 -3.76
C ALA A 228 8.27 -16.57 -2.26
N ALA A 229 7.40 -17.13 -1.41
CA ALA A 229 7.68 -17.30 0.02
C ALA A 229 8.74 -18.38 0.31
N HIS A 230 8.98 -19.32 -0.61
CA HIS A 230 9.97 -20.38 -0.42
C HIS A 230 11.42 -19.90 -0.57
N SER A 231 11.66 -18.80 -1.29
CA SER A 231 13.01 -18.32 -1.61
C SER A 231 13.74 -17.71 -0.40
N SER A 232 13.02 -17.10 0.55
CA SER A 232 13.63 -16.38 1.69
C SER A 232 14.03 -17.27 2.90
N ARG A 233 13.74 -18.57 2.83
CA ARG A 233 14.08 -19.54 3.89
C ARG A 233 15.27 -20.43 3.52
N ASN A 234 15.42 -20.80 2.25
CA ASN A 234 16.52 -21.66 1.81
C ASN A 234 17.90 -20.99 1.84
N GLU A 235 17.98 -19.66 1.69
CA GLU A 235 19.28 -18.96 1.73
C GLU A 235 19.87 -18.84 3.15
N ARG A 236 19.03 -18.86 4.20
CA ARG A 236 19.50 -18.75 5.60
C ARG A 236 19.96 -20.09 6.20
N ASP A 237 19.46 -21.20 5.67
CA ASP A 237 19.80 -22.53 6.21
C ASP A 237 21.07 -23.11 5.56
N ASP A 238 21.45 -22.65 4.35
CA ASP A 238 22.66 -23.10 3.63
C ASP A 238 23.95 -22.41 4.12
N GLU A 239 23.87 -21.16 4.59
CA GLU A 239 25.04 -20.42 5.09
C GLU A 239 25.54 -20.91 6.46
N SER A 240 24.73 -21.70 7.20
CA SER A 240 25.15 -22.27 8.49
C SER A 240 25.91 -23.59 8.38
N LYS A 241 25.95 -24.23 7.20
CA LYS A 241 26.52 -25.57 7.02
C LYS A 241 27.97 -25.60 6.55
N ASP A 242 28.56 -24.48 6.15
CA ASP A 242 29.89 -24.45 5.53
C ASP A 242 30.96 -23.77 6.40
N LYS A 243 30.91 -23.99 7.72
CA LYS A 243 32.03 -23.63 8.60
C LYS A 243 32.83 -24.89 8.93
N PRO A 244 34.08 -25.04 8.44
CA PRO A 244 34.89 -26.19 8.78
C PRO A 244 35.22 -26.17 10.27
N GLU A 245 34.91 -27.27 10.94
CA GLU A 245 35.32 -27.60 12.31
C GLU A 245 36.85 -27.54 12.39
N ALA A 246 37.38 -26.53 13.09
CA ALA A 246 38.81 -26.35 13.24
C ALA A 246 39.40 -27.53 14.04
N ALA A 247 40.29 -28.26 13.37
CA ALA A 247 40.99 -29.41 13.91
C ALA A 247 41.77 -29.08 15.19
N HIS A 248 41.58 -29.94 16.18
CA HIS A 248 42.33 -30.04 17.42
C HIS A 248 43.81 -30.36 17.13
N ILE A 249 44.73 -29.44 17.47
CA ILE A 249 46.19 -29.70 17.44
C ILE A 249 46.61 -30.11 18.86
N PRO A 250 47.15 -31.32 19.09
CA PRO A 250 47.77 -31.67 20.36
C PRO A 250 49.16 -31.01 20.46
N ALA A 251 49.45 -30.41 21.61
CA ALA A 251 50.75 -29.84 21.93
C ALA A 251 51.77 -30.96 22.17
N GLU A 252 52.77 -31.05 21.29
CA GLU A 252 53.94 -31.91 21.46
C GLU A 252 55.04 -31.12 22.19
N VAL A 253 55.42 -31.66 23.34
CA VAL A 253 56.52 -31.19 24.20
C VAL A 253 57.84 -31.57 23.54
N ASN A 254 58.76 -30.62 23.36
CA ASN A 254 60.16 -30.94 23.13
C ASN A 254 61.09 -30.13 24.03
N HIS A 255 61.99 -30.89 24.65
CA HIS A 255 63.12 -30.48 25.46
C HIS A 255 64.20 -29.79 24.60
N GLU A 256 64.73 -28.67 25.09
CA GLU A 256 66.17 -28.37 25.27
C GLU A 256 66.36 -27.11 26.11
#